data_AF-A0AA42Z4F0-F1
#
_entry.id   AF-A0AA42Z4F0-F1
#
_cell.length_a   1.000
_cell.length_b   1.000
_cell.length_c   1.000
_cell.angle_alpha   90.00
_cell.angle_beta   90.00
_cell.angle_gamma   90.00
#
_symmetry.space_group_name_H-M   'P 1'
#
loop_
_entity.id
_entity.type
_entity.pdbx_description
1 polymer ?
#
loop_
_entity_poly.entity_id
_entity_poly.type
_entity_poly.pdbx_seq_one_letter_code
_entity_poly.pdbx_strand_id
1 'polypeptide(L)'
;MTTKMRETDTLGEQIPFAKLTDPGTYLCNWSGHLLRMPEEALRKGRSPVIEILGKEINYVTKLSDDPFVPLTKARMLAADLDHSVNF
;
A
#
# COMPACT_ATOMS: atom_id res chain seq x y z
N MET A 1 30.73 8.23 9.58
CA MET A 1 29.59 9.16 9.50
C MET A 1 28.42 8.37 8.95
N THR A 2 27.40 8.20 9.77
CA THR A 2 26.36 7.17 9.69
C THR A 2 25.15 7.70 8.91
N THR A 3 24.87 7.14 7.73
CA THR A 3 23.62 7.40 7.00
C THR A 3 22.89 6.08 6.78
N LYS A 4 21.65 6.04 7.26
CA LYS A 4 20.82 4.86 7.50
C LYS A 4 20.53 4.07 6.22
N MET A 5 21.07 2.85 6.11
CA MET A 5 20.47 1.78 5.32
C MET A 5 19.34 1.17 6.16
N ARG A 6 18.09 1.58 5.92
CA ARG A 6 16.87 0.77 6.15
C ARG A 6 15.77 1.29 5.21
N GLU A 7 16.01 1.17 3.92
CA GLU A 7 14.95 1.13 2.93
C GLU A 7 14.57 -0.35 2.83
N THR A 8 13.55 -0.75 3.58
CA THR A 8 12.91 -2.06 3.37
C THR A 8 12.21 -1.98 2.03
N ASP A 9 12.94 -2.36 0.98
CA ASP A 9 12.52 -2.36 -0.41
C ASP A 9 11.43 -3.43 -0.61
N THR A 10 10.20 -3.13 -0.16
CA THR A 10 8.99 -3.92 -0.41
C THR A 10 8.08 -3.24 -1.45
N LEU A 11 8.64 -2.30 -2.21
CA LEU A 11 7.98 -1.61 -3.30
C LEU A 11 7.66 -2.63 -4.41
N GLY A 12 6.41 -2.67 -4.86
CA GLY A 12 5.93 -3.67 -5.80
C GLY A 12 5.57 -5.03 -5.19
N GLU A 13 5.76 -5.22 -3.88
CA GLU A 13 5.33 -6.46 -3.22
C GLU A 13 3.81 -6.51 -3.10
N GLN A 14 3.25 -7.66 -3.50
CA GLN A 14 1.83 -7.96 -3.33
C GLN A 14 1.62 -8.65 -1.99
N ILE A 15 0.90 -7.98 -1.10
CA ILE A 15 0.57 -8.51 0.22
C ILE A 15 -0.94 -8.64 0.38
N PRO A 16 -1.42 -9.69 1.07
CA PRO A 16 -2.82 -9.76 1.45
C PRO A 16 -3.20 -8.52 2.29
N PHE A 17 -4.31 -7.86 1.96
CA PHE A 17 -4.79 -6.69 2.70
C PHE A 17 -4.92 -6.96 4.21
N ALA A 18 -5.34 -8.17 4.58
CA ALA A 18 -5.45 -8.60 5.98
C ALA A 18 -4.11 -8.69 6.74
N LYS A 19 -2.97 -8.73 6.03
CA LYS A 19 -1.61 -8.80 6.61
C LYS A 19 -0.88 -7.47 6.55
N LEU A 20 -1.57 -6.39 6.16
CA LEU A 20 -0.99 -5.07 6.02
C LEU A 20 -0.58 -4.49 7.39
N THR A 21 0.72 -4.38 7.63
CA THR A 21 1.29 -3.86 8.88
C THR A 21 2.02 -2.54 8.75
N ASP A 22 2.39 -2.17 7.52
CA ASP A 22 3.28 -1.06 7.24
C ASP A 22 2.49 0.14 6.65
N PRO A 23 2.83 1.36 7.06
CA PRO A 23 2.23 2.54 6.48
C PRO A 23 2.74 2.76 5.05
N GLY A 24 1.92 3.42 4.24
CA GLY A 24 2.27 3.76 2.87
C GLY A 24 1.07 3.95 1.95
N THR A 25 1.40 4.11 0.68
CA THR A 25 0.46 4.14 -0.43
C THR A 25 0.46 2.77 -1.11
N TYR A 26 -0.73 2.20 -1.27
CA TYR A 26 -0.96 0.88 -1.81
C TYR A 26 -1.97 0.93 -2.96
N LEU A 27 -1.86 0.01 -3.90
CA LEU A 27 -2.81 -0.22 -4.97
C LEU A 27 -3.66 -1.44 -4.66
N CYS A 28 -4.98 -1.32 -4.78
CA CYS A 28 -5.90 -2.44 -4.66
C CYS A 28 -5.96 -3.23 -5.97
N ASN A 29 -5.40 -4.45 -6.03
CA ASN A 29 -5.28 -5.21 -7.28
C ASN A 29 -6.64 -5.62 -7.87
N TRP A 30 -7.70 -5.65 -7.06
CA TRP A 30 -9.05 -6.04 -7.49
C TRP A 30 -9.88 -4.90 -8.09
N SER A 31 -9.63 -3.64 -7.68
CA SER A 31 -10.42 -2.48 -8.08
C SER A 31 -9.62 -1.42 -8.82
N GLY A 32 -8.29 -1.52 -8.77
CA GLY A 32 -7.39 -0.48 -9.26
C GLY A 32 -7.45 0.80 -8.44
N HIS A 33 -8.04 0.79 -7.22
CA HIS A 33 -8.14 1.96 -6.35
C HIS A 33 -6.86 2.22 -5.56
N LEU A 34 -6.63 3.49 -5.21
CA LEU A 34 -5.54 3.91 -4.34
C LEU A 34 -5.96 3.79 -2.88
N LEU A 35 -5.13 3.09 -2.11
CA LEU A 35 -5.27 2.94 -0.67
C LEU A 35 -4.15 3.72 0.02
N ARG A 36 -4.51 4.58 0.98
CA ARG A 36 -3.55 5.34 1.78
C ARG A 36 -3.60 4.87 3.22
N MET A 37 -2.48 4.38 3.72
CA MET A 37 -2.35 3.85 5.07
C MET A 37 -1.40 4.73 5.89
N PRO A 38 -1.92 5.72 6.63
CA PRO A 38 -1.10 6.48 7.57
C PRO A 38 -0.70 5.61 8.77
N GLU A 39 0.42 5.95 9.43
CA GLU A 39 0.91 5.24 10.63
C GLU A 39 -0.15 5.16 11.73
N GLU A 40 -1.01 6.19 11.85
CA GLU A 40 -2.10 6.23 12.83
C GLU A 40 -3.18 5.17 12.59
N ALA A 41 -3.35 4.72 11.34
CA ALA A 41 -4.31 3.66 10.99
C ALA A 41 -3.80 2.26 11.38
N LEU A 42 -2.50 2.11 11.64
CA LEU A 42 -1.82 0.84 11.91
C LEU A 42 -1.35 0.68 13.36
N ARG A 43 -1.62 1.66 14.23
CA ARG A 43 -1.26 1.59 15.65
C ARG A 43 -1.93 0.40 16.36
N LYS A 44 -1.11 -0.45 17.00
CA LYS A 44 -1.54 -1.61 17.80
C LYS A 44 -2.62 -1.22 18.81
N GLY A 45 -3.76 -1.91 18.78
CA GLY A 45 -4.93 -1.65 19.62
C GLY A 45 -6.11 -1.01 18.87
N ARG A 46 -5.88 -0.50 17.66
CA ARG A 46 -6.92 -0.29 16.66
C ARG A 46 -6.75 -1.41 15.63
N SER A 47 -7.55 -2.46 15.72
CA SER A 47 -7.72 -3.36 14.58
C SER A 47 -7.99 -2.50 13.33
N PRO A 48 -7.45 -2.81 12.15
CA PRO A 48 -7.83 -2.09 10.94
C PRO A 48 -9.37 -2.05 10.92
N VAL A 49 -9.92 -0.84 10.98
CA VAL A 49 -11.37 -0.63 11.18
C VAL A 49 -12.16 -1.23 10.01
N ILE A 50 -11.48 -1.48 8.90
CA ILE A 50 -12.02 -1.99 7.65
C ILE A 50 -11.46 -3.38 7.43
N GLU A 51 -12.33 -4.38 7.46
CA GLU A 51 -12.06 -5.73 6.99
C GLU A 51 -12.83 -5.94 5.68
N ILE A 52 -12.14 -6.36 4.62
CA ILE A 52 -12.77 -6.66 3.33
C ILE A 52 -12.99 -8.17 3.27
N LEU A 53 -14.20 -8.58 3.65
CA LEU A 53 -14.64 -9.97 3.58
C LEU A 53 -15.16 -10.29 2.17
N GLY A 54 -14.58 -11.32 1.56
CA GLY A 54 -14.96 -11.81 0.24
C GLY A 54 -14.65 -13.29 0.10
N LYS A 55 -15.06 -13.89 -1.02
CA LYS A 55 -14.76 -15.29 -1.34
C LYS A 55 -13.25 -15.51 -1.60
N GLU A 56 -12.57 -14.47 -2.07
CA GLU A 56 -11.16 -14.50 -2.45
C GLU A 56 -10.34 -13.56 -1.57
N ILE A 57 -9.06 -13.86 -1.43
CA ILE A 57 -8.12 -13.04 -0.68
C ILE A 57 -7.82 -11.77 -1.50
N ASN A 58 -8.06 -10.62 -0.89
CA ASN A 58 -7.77 -9.33 -1.52
C ASN A 58 -6.29 -8.98 -1.37
N TYR A 59 -5.60 -8.81 -2.49
CA TYR A 59 -4.18 -8.42 -2.53
C TYR A 59 -4.02 -6.93 -2.82
N VAL A 60 -3.09 -6.31 -2.13
CA VAL A 60 -2.66 -4.94 -2.37
C VAL A 60 -1.18 -4.90 -2.71
N THR A 61 -0.81 -4.00 -3.61
CA THR A 61 0.59 -3.78 -4.01
C THR A 61 1.12 -2.51 -3.40
N LYS A 62 2.28 -2.55 -2.74
CA LYS A 62 2.88 -1.34 -2.16
C LYS A 62 3.48 -0.47 -3.25
N LEU A 63 3.03 0.78 -3.36
CA LEU A 63 3.58 1.76 -4.32
C LEU A 63 4.64 2.65 -3.68
N SER A 64 4.50 3.01 -2.41
CA SER A 64 5.40 3.92 -1.70
C SER A 64 5.21 3.80 -0.18
N ASP A 65 6.26 4.06 0.60
CA ASP A 65 6.18 4.19 2.06
C ASP A 65 5.50 5.49 2.51
N ASP A 66 5.47 6.51 1.65
CA ASP A 66 4.75 7.75 1.91
C ASP A 66 3.24 7.56 1.61
N PRO A 67 2.33 7.71 2.59
CA PRO A 67 0.89 7.62 2.38
C PRO A 67 0.28 8.85 1.69
N PHE A 68 1.03 9.96 1.58
CA PHE A 68 0.57 11.23 1.03
C PHE A 68 1.10 11.53 -0.37
N VAL A 69 1.56 10.50 -1.09
CA VAL A 69 2.03 10.63 -2.48
C VAL A 69 0.96 11.29 -3.37
N PRO A 70 1.32 12.29 -4.19
CA PRO A 70 0.40 12.90 -5.14
C PRO A 70 -0.16 11.87 -6.13
N LEU A 71 -1.42 12.04 -6.57
CA LEU A 71 -2.08 11.08 -7.47
C LEU A 71 -1.28 10.83 -8.75
N THR A 72 -0.71 11.89 -9.35
CA THR A 72 0.13 11.77 -10.55
C THR A 72 1.34 10.87 -10.32
N LYS A 73 2.03 11.03 -9.19
CA LYS A 73 3.17 10.18 -8.81
C LYS A 73 2.73 8.74 -8.50
N ALA A 74 1.59 8.54 -7.84
CA ALA A 74 1.05 7.20 -7.59
C ALA A 74 0.70 6.47 -8.91
N ARG A 75 0.13 7.17 -9.90
CA ARG A 75 -0.13 6.61 -11.23
C ARG A 75 1.16 6.23 -11.95
N MET A 76 2.19 7.07 -11.87
CA MET A 76 3.51 6.75 -12.44
C MET A 76 4.10 5.49 -11.81
N LEU A 77 4.10 5.39 -10.47
CA LEU A 77 4.60 4.21 -9.76
C LEU A 77 3.82 2.93 -10.10
N ALA A 78 2.50 3.03 -10.25
CA ALA A 78 1.70 1.89 -10.66
C ALA A 78 1.97 1.48 -12.12
N ALA A 79 2.20 2.44 -13.02
CA ALA A 79 2.56 2.19 -14.40
C ALA A 79 3.94 1.54 -14.52
N ASP A 80 4.93 1.97 -13.71
CA ASP A 80 6.26 1.37 -13.63
C ASP A 80 6.22 -0.09 -13.15
N LEU A 81 5.15 -0.47 -12.44
CA LEU A 81 4.89 -1.84 -11.95
C LEU A 81 3.91 -2.62 -12.85
N ASP A 82 3.61 -2.13 -14.06
CA ASP A 82 2.67 -2.75 -15.02
C ASP A 82 1.25 -2.98 -14.45
N HIS A 83 0.83 -2.16 -13.49
CA HIS A 83 -0.50 -2.25 -12.89
C HIS A 83 -1.49 -1.24 -13.46
N SER A 84 -2.74 -1.69 -13.65
CA SER A 84 -3.85 -0.83 -14.04
C SER A 84 -4.41 -0.03 -12.85
N VAL A 85 -4.67 1.26 -13.07
CA VAL A 85 -5.18 2.19 -12.06
C VAL A 85 -6.53 2.76 -12.47
N ASN A 86 -7.39 3.03 -11.47
CA ASN A 86 -8.75 3.53 -11.67
C ASN A 86 -9.06 4.79 -10.81
N PHE A 87 -8.02 5.51 -10.37
CA PHE A 87 -8.09 6.74 -9.57
C PHE A 87 -7.27 7.84 -10.23
#